data_AF-A0A4V0NGC7-F1
#
_entry.id   AF-A0A4V0NGC7-F1
#
_cell.length_a   1.000
_cell.length_b   1.000
_cell.length_c   1.000
_cell.angle_alpha   90.00
_cell.angle_beta   90.00
_cell.angle_gamma   90.00
#
_symmetry.space_group_name_H-M   'P 1'
#
loop_
_entity.id
_entity.type
_entity.pdbx_description
1 polymer ?
#
loop_
_entity_poly.entity_id
_entity_poly.type
_entity_poly.pdbx_seq_one_letter_code
_entity_poly.pdbx_strand_id
1 'polypeptide(L)'
;MTILGAEWNSPVPMRSPGPPLRRSLPLVLLLAALPVASGCAAEAAPRPAPQPAVTAEMARIAESQRLYDEASRALSDKRYEDARALLDKASGLGVDSHRYQIGELREKLDRREAKVRASEAAELLDRQDCEGAFATLSSRMDALKSEAFAHEARRLVASQAAACASGKIDAATTAGKFAEARAFIAAAPTRAVLGDEAADRLAAELDDTITEALYGQLEADITAGRWAGVVEKIDAAVKRGDASEEQARTVLARARGAATPRLTELAGKAVGARDAAATLALLDATIALLRWEAPAPETADLPGSNALPEALARKRSALAAWVEAMQVRMKPMKKPEKRWSHGTIAVAPASDSDGEPKRSLPPSTPVWILGQTKDRALVTAVEPATAALTAALELAIGWAPLPRLAREPTADWLPPNDQLKGERVWGPLREKQPTLELGVVSDVEGADIVVRRLADDVEIKVQRKQLRSGRLAPGTKVLALCKSENEPATIVDVPPAGRVARIECEGGAQKEEPLASLRSRPDLLPRSR
;
A
#
# COMPACT_ATOMS: atom_id res chain seq x y z
N MET A 1 -21.12 -0.60 48.45
CA MET A 1 -22.39 -1.29 48.13
C MET A 1 -22.04 -2.66 47.56
N THR A 2 -22.28 -3.70 48.38
CA THR A 2 -22.65 -5.12 48.09
C THR A 2 -22.44 -5.65 46.66
N ILE A 3 -21.57 -6.64 46.36
CA ILE A 3 -21.48 -8.10 46.68
C ILE A 3 -22.61 -8.98 46.08
N LEU A 4 -22.18 -10.02 45.34
CA LEU A 4 -22.66 -11.41 45.14
C LEU A 4 -22.57 -11.78 43.64
N GLY A 5 -22.07 -12.93 43.18
CA GLY A 5 -21.68 -14.20 43.79
C GLY A 5 -22.01 -15.32 42.77
N ALA A 6 -21.12 -16.27 42.55
CA ALA A 6 -21.48 -17.59 41.99
C ALA A 6 -20.40 -18.62 42.36
N GLU A 7 -20.88 -19.75 42.86
CA GLU A 7 -20.22 -20.80 43.62
C GLU A 7 -20.40 -22.15 42.89
N TRP A 8 -19.52 -23.12 43.22
CA TRP A 8 -19.71 -24.60 43.19
C TRP A 8 -19.55 -25.33 41.84
N ASN A 9 -18.95 -26.54 41.72
CA ASN A 9 -18.91 -27.71 42.61
C ASN A 9 -17.76 -28.69 42.25
N SER A 10 -17.20 -29.38 43.26
CA SER A 10 -16.49 -30.68 43.11
C SER A 10 -17.47 -31.85 43.13
N PRO A 11 -17.07 -33.07 42.72
CA PRO A 11 -16.88 -34.12 43.74
C PRO A 11 -15.75 -35.15 43.49
N VAL A 12 -15.20 -35.62 44.61
CA VAL A 12 -14.37 -36.82 44.90
C VAL A 12 -15.34 -38.04 44.92
N PRO A 13 -15.00 -39.39 44.84
CA PRO A 13 -14.02 -40.04 45.74
C PRO A 13 -13.46 -41.48 45.49
N MET A 14 -12.64 -41.93 46.48
CA MET A 14 -12.40 -43.32 46.96
C MET A 14 -11.45 -44.23 46.13
N ARG A 15 -10.57 -45.09 46.66
CA ARG A 15 -10.54 -45.90 47.91
C ARG A 15 -9.14 -46.55 48.10
N SER A 16 -8.73 -46.74 49.36
CA SER A 16 -7.62 -47.59 49.89
C SER A 16 -7.89 -49.10 49.65
N PRO A 17 -7.08 -50.14 50.07
CA PRO A 17 -6.18 -50.25 51.25
C PRO A 17 -4.85 -51.06 51.04
N GLY A 18 -4.06 -51.24 52.11
CA GLY A 18 -2.73 -51.90 52.12
C GLY A 18 -2.72 -53.45 52.24
N PRO A 19 -1.81 -54.03 53.06
CA PRO A 19 -0.54 -54.74 52.74
C PRO A 19 -0.70 -56.30 52.88
N PRO A 20 0.27 -57.24 53.16
CA PRO A 20 1.73 -57.17 53.49
C PRO A 20 2.62 -58.36 52.97
N LEU A 21 3.89 -58.46 53.47
CA LEU A 21 4.67 -59.67 53.87
C LEU A 21 6.02 -60.04 53.17
N ARG A 22 7.07 -60.05 54.01
CA ARG A 22 8.14 -61.08 54.27
C ARG A 22 8.94 -61.73 53.13
N ARG A 23 10.28 -61.78 53.32
CA ARG A 23 11.06 -63.03 53.53
C ARG A 23 12.50 -62.78 54.01
N SER A 24 13.07 -63.79 54.65
CA SER A 24 14.32 -63.83 55.41
C SER A 24 15.10 -65.13 55.10
N LEU A 25 16.44 -65.01 54.88
CA LEU A 25 17.56 -65.96 55.22
C LEU A 25 17.59 -67.40 54.62
N PRO A 26 18.65 -68.27 54.75
CA PRO A 26 20.07 -68.18 55.25
C PRO A 26 21.15 -69.07 54.49
N LEU A 27 22.31 -69.34 55.15
CA LEU A 27 23.36 -70.42 55.04
C LEU A 27 24.55 -70.20 54.07
N VAL A 28 25.87 -70.17 54.40
CA VAL A 28 26.87 -70.97 55.20
C VAL A 28 27.28 -72.33 54.58
N LEU A 29 28.56 -72.51 54.16
CA LEU A 29 29.54 -73.54 54.62
C LEU A 29 30.81 -73.76 53.72
N LEU A 30 31.96 -73.96 54.43
CA LEU A 30 33.19 -74.77 54.21
C LEU A 30 34.13 -74.53 52.99
N LEU A 31 35.43 -74.91 52.93
CA LEU A 31 36.66 -75.07 53.77
C LEU A 31 37.65 -75.96 52.95
N ALA A 32 38.95 -75.62 52.90
CA ALA A 32 40.14 -76.47 52.57
C ALA A 32 40.32 -77.00 51.12
N ALA A 33 41.49 -77.25 50.50
CA ALA A 33 42.93 -77.29 50.86
C ALA A 33 43.85 -77.20 49.59
N LEU A 34 45.05 -76.58 49.73
CA LEU A 34 46.46 -76.89 49.29
C LEU A 34 46.81 -77.86 48.10
N PRO A 35 48.07 -77.96 47.55
CA PRO A 35 49.31 -77.10 47.61
C PRO A 35 50.18 -77.01 46.29
N VAL A 36 51.41 -76.42 46.42
CA VAL A 36 52.66 -76.48 45.59
C VAL A 36 52.63 -75.75 44.21
N ALA A 37 53.64 -75.03 43.68
CA ALA A 37 55.09 -75.01 43.84
C ALA A 37 55.75 -73.67 43.39
N SER A 38 56.98 -73.49 43.89
CA SER A 38 58.12 -72.62 43.50
C SER A 38 58.17 -71.93 42.12
N GLY A 39 58.74 -70.71 42.11
CA GLY A 39 59.63 -70.26 41.02
C GLY A 39 59.56 -68.78 40.65
N CYS A 40 60.61 -68.02 40.96
CA CYS A 40 60.81 -66.58 40.77
C CYS A 40 60.60 -66.04 39.34
N ALA A 41 59.96 -64.88 39.23
CA ALA A 41 60.35 -63.79 38.32
C ALA A 41 59.80 -62.46 38.86
N ALA A 42 60.65 -61.44 38.93
CA ALA A 42 60.33 -60.12 39.47
C ALA A 42 59.52 -59.29 38.47
N GLU A 43 58.39 -58.70 38.87
CA GLU A 43 57.90 -57.48 38.20
C GLU A 43 56.87 -56.66 39.01
N ALA A 44 57.06 -55.33 38.92
CA ALA A 44 56.16 -54.20 39.18
C ALA A 44 55.63 -53.92 40.60
N ALA A 45 56.03 -52.76 41.13
CA ALA A 45 55.37 -52.10 42.25
C ALA A 45 53.89 -51.78 41.90
N PRO A 46 52.93 -51.99 42.82
CA PRO A 46 51.52 -51.73 42.56
C PRO A 46 51.26 -50.22 42.42
N ARG A 47 50.55 -49.84 41.35
CA ARG A 47 49.92 -48.50 41.23
C ARG A 47 48.93 -48.31 42.39
N PRO A 48 48.79 -47.08 42.95
CA PRO A 48 47.75 -46.81 43.94
C PRO A 48 46.37 -47.02 43.32
N ALA A 49 45.49 -47.69 44.08
CA ALA A 49 44.12 -47.97 43.68
C ALA A 49 43.32 -46.68 43.44
N PRO A 50 42.37 -46.65 42.48
CA PRO A 50 41.48 -45.51 42.29
C PRO A 50 40.58 -45.35 43.53
N GLN A 51 40.51 -44.13 44.09
CA GLN A 51 39.57 -43.82 45.16
C GLN A 51 38.12 -44.01 44.65
N PRO A 52 37.20 -44.55 45.47
CA PRO A 52 35.83 -44.79 45.04
C PRO A 52 35.12 -43.44 44.82
N ALA A 53 34.52 -43.28 43.64
CA ALA A 53 33.82 -42.07 43.19
C ALA A 53 32.81 -41.50 44.21
N VAL A 54 32.26 -42.35 45.08
CA VAL A 54 31.32 -41.99 46.16
C VAL A 54 31.94 -41.03 47.20
N THR A 55 33.23 -41.14 47.50
CA THR A 55 33.90 -40.26 48.49
C THR A 55 34.11 -38.84 47.97
N ALA A 56 34.49 -38.71 46.70
CA ALA A 56 34.65 -37.42 46.03
C ALA A 56 33.29 -36.73 45.77
N GLU A 57 32.23 -37.49 45.59
CA GLU A 57 30.87 -36.97 45.47
C GLU A 57 30.34 -36.47 46.82
N MET A 58 30.50 -37.23 47.90
CA MET A 58 30.13 -36.80 49.26
C MET A 58 30.90 -35.56 49.72
N ALA A 59 32.19 -35.45 49.38
CA ALA A 59 32.99 -34.26 49.68
C ALA A 59 32.45 -33.02 48.94
N ARG A 60 32.08 -33.16 47.65
CA ARG A 60 31.46 -32.07 46.87
C ARG A 60 30.09 -31.65 47.44
N ILE A 61 29.27 -32.60 47.88
CA ILE A 61 27.98 -32.30 48.54
C ILE A 61 28.21 -31.53 49.86
N ALA A 62 29.15 -31.98 50.70
CA ALA A 62 29.45 -31.31 51.97
C ALA A 62 30.02 -29.90 51.76
N GLU A 63 30.90 -29.71 50.77
CA GLU A 63 31.45 -28.41 50.41
C GLU A 63 30.36 -27.47 49.85
N SER A 64 29.49 -27.98 48.98
CA SER A 64 28.34 -27.24 48.46
C SER A 64 27.39 -26.78 49.57
N GLN A 65 27.10 -27.64 50.54
CA GLN A 65 26.29 -27.27 51.72
C GLN A 65 26.96 -26.20 52.57
N ARG A 66 28.28 -26.32 52.81
CA ARG A 66 29.03 -25.31 53.57
C ARG A 66 28.98 -23.94 52.89
N LEU A 67 29.20 -23.89 51.57
CA LEU A 67 29.13 -22.66 50.79
C LEU A 67 27.72 -22.07 50.79
N TYR A 68 26.68 -22.90 50.72
CA TYR A 68 25.29 -22.46 50.83
C TYR A 68 24.99 -21.83 52.20
N ASP A 69 25.41 -22.47 53.30
CA ASP A 69 25.19 -21.95 54.65
C ASP A 69 25.97 -20.65 54.90
N GLU A 70 27.20 -20.54 54.39
CA GLU A 70 28.00 -19.32 54.43
C GLU A 70 27.36 -18.19 53.59
N ALA A 71 26.83 -18.50 52.41
CA ALA A 71 26.10 -17.55 51.58
C ALA A 71 24.84 -17.03 52.29
N SER A 72 24.10 -17.91 52.98
CA SER A 72 22.91 -17.57 53.76
C SER A 72 23.22 -16.60 54.91
N ARG A 73 24.37 -16.80 55.59
CA ARG A 73 24.87 -15.86 56.61
C ARG A 73 25.28 -14.52 56.00
N ALA A 74 26.05 -14.54 54.92
CA ALA A 74 26.47 -13.33 54.21
C ALA A 74 25.25 -12.51 53.71
N LEU A 75 24.20 -13.17 53.24
CA LEU A 75 22.93 -12.52 52.88
C LEU A 75 22.25 -11.85 54.09
N SER A 76 22.28 -12.51 55.25
CA SER A 76 21.73 -11.96 56.50
C SER A 76 22.51 -10.73 56.98
N ASP A 77 23.83 -10.72 56.77
CA ASP A 77 24.74 -9.61 57.06
C ASP A 77 24.68 -8.47 56.02
N LYS A 78 23.80 -8.56 55.01
CA LYS A 78 23.71 -7.61 53.87
C LYS A 78 24.99 -7.54 53.01
N ARG A 79 25.85 -8.57 53.06
CA ARG A 79 27.04 -8.70 52.21
C ARG A 79 26.66 -9.40 50.90
N TYR A 80 25.94 -8.68 50.05
CA TYR A 80 25.30 -9.24 48.84
C TYR A 80 26.31 -9.78 47.81
N GLU A 81 27.43 -9.09 47.59
CA GLU A 81 28.49 -9.55 46.67
C GLU A 81 29.16 -10.84 47.18
N ASP A 82 29.51 -10.88 48.47
CA ASP A 82 30.08 -12.07 49.11
C ASP A 82 29.13 -13.27 49.00
N ALA A 83 27.85 -13.06 49.30
CA ALA A 83 26.83 -14.09 49.21
C ALA A 83 26.67 -14.61 47.77
N ARG A 84 26.72 -13.73 46.77
CA ARG A 84 26.63 -14.12 45.34
C ARG A 84 27.85 -14.92 44.90
N ALA A 85 29.06 -14.49 45.27
CA ALA A 85 30.30 -15.22 44.98
C ALA A 85 30.34 -16.61 45.63
N LEU A 86 29.80 -16.76 46.84
CA LEU A 86 29.67 -18.04 47.52
C LEU A 86 28.66 -18.96 46.81
N LEU A 87 27.53 -18.41 46.34
CA LEU A 87 26.54 -19.17 45.55
C LEU A 87 27.08 -19.59 44.18
N ASP A 88 27.89 -18.76 43.52
CA ASP A 88 28.55 -19.12 42.26
C ASP A 88 29.54 -20.27 42.44
N LYS A 89 30.33 -20.22 43.51
CA LYS A 89 31.22 -21.34 43.88
C LYS A 89 30.40 -22.60 44.19
N ALA A 90 29.31 -22.48 44.95
CA ALA A 90 28.45 -23.61 45.28
C ALA A 90 27.79 -24.24 44.04
N SER A 91 27.36 -23.42 43.08
CA SER A 91 26.78 -23.89 41.81
C SER A 91 27.83 -24.51 40.90
N GLY A 92 29.07 -24.01 40.90
CA GLY A 92 30.17 -24.54 40.11
C GLY A 92 30.59 -25.96 40.50
N LEU A 93 30.22 -26.43 41.70
CA LEU A 93 30.46 -27.80 42.15
C LEU A 93 29.55 -28.84 41.48
N GLY A 94 28.48 -28.41 40.78
CA GLY A 94 27.63 -29.29 39.97
C GLY A 94 26.82 -30.31 40.77
N VAL A 95 26.43 -29.98 42.01
CA VAL A 95 25.64 -30.87 42.88
C VAL A 95 24.15 -30.71 42.59
N ASP A 96 23.56 -31.69 41.89
CA ASP A 96 22.16 -31.63 41.44
C ASP A 96 21.15 -31.48 42.58
N SER A 97 21.39 -32.13 43.73
CA SER A 97 20.51 -32.05 44.90
C SER A 97 20.40 -30.64 45.49
N HIS A 98 21.41 -29.79 45.30
CA HIS A 98 21.44 -28.42 45.83
C HIS A 98 21.08 -27.36 44.79
N ARG A 99 20.99 -27.72 43.51
CA ARG A 99 20.70 -26.79 42.41
C ARG A 99 19.44 -25.94 42.67
N TYR A 100 18.38 -26.57 43.16
CA TYR A 100 17.12 -25.87 43.50
C TYR A 100 17.30 -24.91 44.68
N GLN A 101 17.93 -25.36 45.76
CA GLN A 101 18.14 -24.55 46.98
C GLN A 101 19.04 -23.34 46.70
N ILE A 102 20.13 -23.54 45.97
CA ILE A 102 21.04 -22.48 45.53
C ILE A 102 20.27 -21.46 44.67
N GLY A 103 19.42 -21.93 43.75
CA GLY A 103 18.53 -21.06 42.95
C GLY A 103 17.58 -20.23 43.82
N GLU A 104 16.91 -20.85 44.79
CA GLU A 104 15.97 -20.15 45.68
C GLU A 104 16.67 -19.10 46.56
N LEU A 105 17.85 -19.41 47.09
CA LEU A 105 18.64 -18.46 47.90
C LEU A 105 19.17 -17.30 47.04
N ARG A 106 19.55 -17.58 45.79
CA ARG A 106 19.97 -16.56 44.82
C ARG A 106 18.83 -15.61 44.49
N GLU A 107 17.63 -16.14 44.28
CA GLU A 107 16.43 -15.32 44.05
C GLU A 107 16.08 -14.46 45.28
N LYS A 108 16.16 -15.02 46.50
CA LYS A 108 15.98 -14.26 47.75
C LYS A 108 17.01 -13.15 47.91
N LEU A 109 18.27 -13.42 47.55
CA LEU A 109 19.34 -12.43 47.54
C LEU A 109 19.01 -11.29 46.58
N ASP A 110 18.67 -11.61 45.33
CA ASP A 110 18.31 -10.64 44.30
C ASP A 110 17.13 -9.76 44.72
N ARG A 111 16.06 -10.33 45.26
CA ARG A 111 14.89 -9.57 45.75
C ARG A 111 15.22 -8.66 46.93
N ARG A 112 16.13 -9.07 47.83
CA ARG A 112 16.55 -8.23 48.97
C ARG A 112 17.45 -7.09 48.54
N GLU A 113 18.38 -7.37 47.64
CA GLU A 113 19.25 -6.34 47.09
C GLU A 113 18.45 -5.32 46.26
N ALA A 114 17.49 -5.79 45.46
CA ALA A 114 16.58 -4.93 44.71
C ALA A 114 15.84 -3.94 45.59
N LYS A 115 15.41 -4.34 46.80
CA LYS A 115 14.75 -3.44 47.76
C LYS A 115 15.65 -2.32 48.23
N VAL A 116 16.91 -2.62 48.57
CA VAL A 116 17.88 -1.60 49.02
C VAL A 116 18.16 -0.61 47.89
N ARG A 117 18.42 -1.12 46.68
CA ARG A 117 18.68 -0.27 45.49
C ARG A 117 17.47 0.54 45.06
N ALA A 118 16.26 -0.03 45.16
CA ALA A 118 15.03 0.70 44.90
C ALA A 118 14.83 1.86 45.88
N SER A 119 15.19 1.69 47.16
CA SER A 119 15.16 2.80 48.13
C SER A 119 16.17 3.89 47.82
N GLU A 120 17.41 3.55 47.44
CA GLU A 120 18.41 4.53 47.00
C GLU A 120 17.96 5.30 45.76
N ALA A 121 17.36 4.59 44.79
CA ALA A 121 16.81 5.21 43.59
C ALA A 121 15.58 6.08 43.90
N ALA A 122 14.73 5.68 44.84
CA ALA A 122 13.58 6.49 45.28
C ALA A 122 14.02 7.85 45.83
N GLU A 123 15.11 7.91 46.60
CA GLU A 123 15.64 9.19 47.10
C GLU A 123 16.10 10.13 45.97
N LEU A 124 16.65 9.57 44.88
CA LEU A 124 17.03 10.35 43.69
C LEU A 124 15.79 10.81 42.91
N LEU A 125 14.79 9.94 42.77
CA LEU A 125 13.51 10.28 42.12
C LEU A 125 12.75 11.37 42.90
N ASP A 126 12.77 11.34 44.24
CA ASP A 126 12.17 12.39 45.08
C ASP A 126 12.89 13.74 44.92
N ARG A 127 14.18 13.72 44.56
CA ARG A 127 14.96 14.93 44.19
C ARG A 127 14.82 15.32 42.72
N GLN A 128 13.95 14.65 41.96
CA GLN A 128 13.75 14.84 40.52
C GLN A 128 14.99 14.51 39.66
N ASP A 129 15.97 13.76 40.19
CA ASP A 129 17.12 13.27 39.43
C ASP A 129 16.80 11.92 38.78
N CYS A 130 15.95 11.96 37.75
CA CYS A 130 15.51 10.74 37.07
C CYS A 130 16.67 10.03 36.35
N GLU A 131 17.61 10.78 35.76
CA GLU A 131 18.75 10.20 35.04
C GLU A 131 19.72 9.49 35.99
N GLY A 132 20.04 10.11 37.13
CA GLY A 132 20.88 9.49 38.15
C GLY A 132 20.23 8.23 38.72
N ALA A 133 18.93 8.27 39.02
CA ALA A 133 18.17 7.11 39.48
C ALA A 133 18.18 5.97 38.44
N PHE A 134 17.92 6.30 37.17
CA PHE A 134 17.83 5.31 36.10
C PHE A 134 19.19 4.71 35.76
N ALA A 135 20.26 5.50 35.71
CA ALA A 135 21.62 5.02 35.50
C ALA A 135 22.06 4.06 36.62
N THR A 136 21.74 4.38 37.87
CA THR A 136 22.09 3.56 39.03
C THR A 136 21.39 2.20 39.01
N LEU A 137 20.08 2.18 38.75
CA LEU A 137 19.32 0.93 38.70
C LEU A 137 19.65 0.09 37.46
N SER A 138 19.75 0.71 36.28
CA SER A 138 20.03 0.00 35.03
C SER A 138 21.42 -0.64 35.02
N SER A 139 22.46 0.09 35.45
CA SER A 139 23.81 -0.47 35.54
C SER A 139 23.86 -1.69 36.46
N ARG A 140 23.05 -1.70 37.53
CA ARG A 140 22.95 -2.86 38.41
C ARG A 140 22.16 -4.00 37.80
N MET A 141 21.07 -3.72 37.08
CA MET A 141 20.34 -4.74 36.30
C MET A 141 21.26 -5.42 35.28
N ASP A 142 22.05 -4.64 34.54
CA ASP A 142 22.99 -5.13 33.52
C ASP A 142 24.14 -5.93 34.12
N ALA A 143 24.68 -5.49 35.27
CA ALA A 143 25.73 -6.20 35.98
C ALA A 143 25.24 -7.56 36.51
N LEU A 144 24.02 -7.62 37.04
CA LEU A 144 23.50 -8.82 37.69
C LEU A 144 22.84 -9.81 36.71
N LYS A 145 22.26 -9.33 35.61
CA LYS A 145 21.49 -10.12 34.63
C LYS A 145 20.44 -11.05 35.27
N SER A 146 19.85 -10.60 36.38
CA SER A 146 18.85 -11.35 37.14
C SER A 146 17.45 -10.82 36.87
N GLU A 147 16.57 -11.68 36.37
CA GLU A 147 15.15 -11.36 36.17
C GLU A 147 14.45 -11.03 37.48
N ALA A 148 14.77 -11.75 38.56
CA ALA A 148 14.17 -11.52 39.87
C ALA A 148 14.56 -10.16 40.46
N PHE A 149 15.83 -9.75 40.28
CA PHE A 149 16.27 -8.41 40.66
C PHE A 149 15.55 -7.35 39.82
N ALA A 150 15.56 -7.49 38.50
CA ALA A 150 14.98 -6.51 37.58
C ALA A 150 13.48 -6.34 37.83
N HIS A 151 12.72 -7.44 37.94
CA HIS A 151 11.29 -7.41 38.20
C HIS A 151 10.96 -6.74 39.54
N GLU A 152 11.64 -7.11 40.64
CA GLU A 152 11.35 -6.54 41.95
C GLU A 152 11.78 -5.07 42.05
N ALA A 153 12.93 -4.69 41.47
CA ALA A 153 13.38 -3.30 41.43
C ALA A 153 12.38 -2.42 40.66
N ARG A 154 11.97 -2.84 39.45
CA ARG A 154 10.94 -2.14 38.65
C ARG A 154 9.64 -2.00 39.42
N ARG A 155 9.14 -3.10 40.01
CA ARG A 155 7.87 -3.11 40.77
C ARG A 155 7.86 -2.09 41.91
N LEU A 156 9.00 -1.90 42.58
CA LEU A 156 9.10 -1.01 43.74
C LEU A 156 9.19 0.47 43.34
N VAL A 157 9.85 0.79 42.22
CA VAL A 157 10.02 2.18 41.77
C VAL A 157 9.03 2.61 40.70
N ALA A 158 8.20 1.71 40.17
CA ALA A 158 7.38 1.93 38.97
C ALA A 158 6.60 3.26 38.97
N SER A 159 5.89 3.58 40.05
CA SER A 159 5.07 4.80 40.12
C SER A 159 5.91 6.07 40.18
N GLN A 160 6.97 6.10 40.99
CA GLN A 160 7.86 7.24 41.12
C GLN A 160 8.70 7.45 39.86
N ALA A 161 9.19 6.36 39.26
CA ALA A 161 9.94 6.38 38.02
C ALA A 161 9.09 6.91 36.87
N ALA A 162 7.85 6.43 36.72
CA ALA A 162 6.91 6.94 35.72
C ALA A 162 6.60 8.43 35.95
N ALA A 163 6.32 8.85 37.18
CA ALA A 163 6.04 10.25 37.48
C ALA A 163 7.24 11.18 37.20
N CYS A 164 8.46 10.76 37.54
CA CYS A 164 9.68 11.50 37.26
C CYS A 164 9.93 11.60 35.75
N ALA A 165 9.78 10.47 35.03
CA ALA A 165 9.95 10.43 33.59
C ALA A 165 8.93 11.33 32.87
N SER A 166 7.64 11.22 33.21
CA SER A 166 6.58 12.09 32.68
C SER A 166 6.86 13.56 32.97
N GLY A 167 7.22 13.92 34.21
CA GLY A 167 7.54 15.31 34.55
C GLY A 167 8.73 15.87 33.77
N LYS A 168 9.74 15.06 33.49
CA LYS A 168 10.88 15.45 32.64
C LYS A 168 10.49 15.60 31.17
N ILE A 169 9.66 14.69 30.66
CA ILE A 169 9.10 14.77 29.30
C ILE A 169 8.24 16.03 29.15
N ASP A 170 7.38 16.33 30.12
CA ASP A 170 6.51 17.51 30.13
C ASP A 170 7.33 18.81 30.16
N ALA A 171 8.39 18.87 30.98
CA ALA A 171 9.28 20.02 31.04
C ALA A 171 10.01 20.24 29.69
N ALA A 172 10.51 19.18 29.07
CA ALA A 172 11.16 19.25 27.76
C ALA A 172 10.16 19.66 26.65
N THR A 173 8.96 19.09 26.67
CA THR A 173 7.86 19.39 25.73
C THR A 173 7.42 20.85 25.85
N THR A 174 7.24 21.35 27.07
CA THR A 174 6.89 22.76 27.34
C THR A 174 7.98 23.72 26.86
N ALA A 175 9.24 23.30 26.94
CA ALA A 175 10.38 24.07 26.42
C ALA A 175 10.61 23.90 24.91
N GLY A 176 9.78 23.12 24.20
CA GLY A 176 9.91 22.85 22.76
C GLY A 176 11.09 21.93 22.40
N LYS A 177 11.66 21.22 23.37
CA LYS A 177 12.84 20.35 23.23
C LYS A 177 12.44 18.89 23.01
N PHE A 178 11.68 18.63 21.94
CA PHE A 178 11.12 17.30 21.66
C PHE A 178 12.19 16.24 21.38
N ALA A 179 13.29 16.63 20.73
CA ALA A 179 14.44 15.75 20.52
C ALA A 179 15.07 15.27 21.86
N GLU A 180 15.15 16.15 22.86
CA GLU A 180 15.67 15.80 24.19
C GLU A 180 14.72 14.83 24.91
N ALA A 181 13.40 15.07 24.84
CA ALA A 181 12.40 14.18 25.42
C ALA A 181 12.46 12.76 24.82
N ARG A 182 12.61 12.65 23.50
CA ARG A 182 12.78 11.37 22.81
C ARG A 182 14.07 10.66 23.19
N ALA A 183 15.18 11.38 23.20
CA ALA A 183 16.48 10.83 23.59
C ALA A 183 16.41 10.26 25.02
N PHE A 184 15.72 10.95 25.92
CA PHE A 184 15.52 10.48 27.30
C PHE A 184 14.71 9.18 27.38
N ILE A 185 13.58 9.05 26.66
CA ILE A 185 12.77 7.82 26.66
C ILE A 185 13.50 6.65 25.99
N ALA A 186 14.21 6.93 24.89
CA ALA A 186 14.94 5.92 24.13
C ALA A 186 16.24 5.46 24.81
N ALA A 187 16.73 6.18 25.82
CA ALA A 187 17.95 5.83 26.53
C ALA A 187 17.82 4.44 27.19
N ALA A 188 18.85 3.60 27.02
CA ALA A 188 18.87 2.24 27.60
C ALA A 188 18.59 2.22 29.12
N PRO A 189 19.13 3.14 29.93
CA PRO A 189 18.79 3.23 31.35
C PRO A 189 17.30 3.45 31.62
N THR A 190 16.66 4.33 30.85
CA THR A 190 15.23 4.66 30.99
C THR A 190 14.37 3.46 30.66
N ARG A 191 14.62 2.79 29.52
CA ARG A 191 13.90 1.57 29.12
C ARG A 191 14.11 0.42 30.11
N ALA A 192 15.33 0.27 30.64
CA ALA A 192 15.64 -0.77 31.63
C ALA A 192 14.84 -0.60 32.93
N VAL A 193 14.61 0.63 33.40
CA VAL A 193 13.92 0.91 34.67
C VAL A 193 12.40 1.03 34.51
N LEU A 194 11.91 1.63 33.43
CA LEU A 194 10.46 1.70 33.16
C LEU A 194 9.90 0.37 32.64
N GLY A 195 10.73 -0.41 31.93
CA GLY A 195 10.28 -1.54 31.11
C GLY A 195 9.84 -1.06 29.73
N ASP A 196 9.96 -1.95 28.74
CA ASP A 196 9.68 -1.63 27.33
C ASP A 196 8.23 -1.15 27.13
N GLU A 197 7.25 -1.83 27.72
CA GLU A 197 5.82 -1.48 27.57
C GLU A 197 5.51 -0.06 28.06
N ALA A 198 6.03 0.33 29.23
CA ALA A 198 5.80 1.66 29.78
C ALA A 198 6.57 2.75 29.01
N ALA A 199 7.79 2.46 28.58
CA ALA A 199 8.58 3.37 27.75
C ALA A 199 7.92 3.58 26.37
N ASP A 200 7.40 2.52 25.76
CA ASP A 200 6.70 2.57 24.47
C ASP A 200 5.38 3.34 24.59
N ARG A 201 4.64 3.19 25.69
CA ARG A 201 3.45 4.01 25.98
C ARG A 201 3.79 5.49 26.09
N LEU A 202 4.82 5.86 26.85
CA LEU A 202 5.26 7.25 26.98
C LEU A 202 5.78 7.81 25.65
N ALA A 203 6.46 6.99 24.84
CA ALA A 203 6.91 7.39 23.51
C ALA A 203 5.72 7.69 22.59
N ALA A 204 4.68 6.85 22.60
CA ALA A 204 3.46 7.07 21.82
C ALA A 204 2.71 8.35 22.25
N GLU A 205 2.55 8.58 23.57
CA GLU A 205 1.92 9.80 24.11
C GLU A 205 2.72 11.06 23.74
N LEU A 206 4.06 10.98 23.79
CA LEU A 206 4.93 12.06 23.33
C LEU A 206 4.79 12.29 21.82
N ASP A 207 4.68 11.23 21.03
CA ASP A 207 4.55 11.34 19.57
C ASP A 207 3.22 11.99 19.15
N ASP A 208 2.13 11.70 19.86
CA ASP A 208 0.84 12.38 19.69
C ASP A 208 0.96 13.86 20.09
N THR A 209 1.61 14.16 21.21
CA THR A 209 1.82 15.53 21.70
C THR A 209 2.66 16.37 20.73
N ILE A 210 3.73 15.80 20.17
CA ILE A 210 4.57 16.46 19.15
C ILE A 210 3.73 16.79 17.91
N THR A 211 2.88 15.86 17.48
CA THR A 211 2.03 16.06 16.29
C THR A 211 1.06 17.23 16.49
N GLU A 212 0.37 17.29 17.63
CA GLU A 212 -0.55 18.38 17.95
C GLU A 212 0.19 19.72 18.17
N ALA A 213 1.32 19.70 18.88
CA ALA A 213 2.12 20.90 19.10
C ALA A 213 2.66 21.47 17.78
N LEU A 214 3.17 20.61 16.89
CA LEU A 214 3.63 21.03 15.57
C LEU A 214 2.47 21.59 14.75
N TYR A 215 1.30 20.95 14.76
CA TYR A 215 0.12 21.49 14.07
C TYR A 215 -0.31 22.87 14.63
N GLY A 216 -0.31 23.05 15.95
CA GLY A 216 -0.61 24.34 16.59
C GLY A 216 0.35 25.46 16.19
N GLN A 217 1.64 25.16 15.99
CA GLN A 217 2.62 26.14 15.49
C GLN A 217 2.39 26.55 14.03
N LEU A 218 1.68 25.71 13.27
CA LEU A 218 1.39 25.92 11.84
C LEU A 218 0.01 26.52 11.61
N GLU A 219 -0.89 26.50 12.60
CA GLU A 219 -2.29 26.90 12.47
C GLU A 219 -2.45 28.32 11.89
N ALA A 220 -1.63 29.27 12.34
CA ALA A 220 -1.65 30.65 11.83
C ALA A 220 -1.25 30.74 10.34
N ASP A 221 -0.28 29.93 9.90
CA ASP A 221 0.16 29.88 8.50
C ASP A 221 -0.85 29.13 7.63
N ILE A 222 -1.40 28.02 8.12
CA ILE A 222 -2.47 27.25 7.47
C ILE A 222 -3.68 28.16 7.28
N THR A 223 -4.12 28.85 8.33
CA THR A 223 -5.26 29.78 8.27
C THR A 223 -5.00 30.94 7.34
N ALA A 224 -3.77 31.45 7.25
CA ALA A 224 -3.40 32.49 6.31
C ALA A 224 -3.12 32.00 4.88
N GLY A 225 -3.10 30.69 4.62
CA GLY A 225 -2.76 30.12 3.31
C GLY A 225 -1.28 30.25 2.93
N ARG A 226 -0.38 30.42 3.91
CA ARG A 226 1.07 30.51 3.71
C ARG A 226 1.70 29.11 3.62
N TRP A 227 1.32 28.34 2.61
CA TRP A 227 1.71 26.93 2.45
C TRP A 227 3.22 26.70 2.43
N ALA A 228 4.00 27.64 1.89
CA ALA A 228 5.46 27.51 1.82
C ALA A 228 6.08 27.53 3.22
N GLY A 229 5.62 28.46 4.08
CA GLY A 229 6.04 28.52 5.47
C GLY A 229 5.60 27.29 6.27
N VAL A 230 4.45 26.68 5.94
CA VAL A 230 4.01 25.43 6.56
C VAL A 230 4.99 24.30 6.27
N VAL A 231 5.32 24.08 4.99
CA VAL A 231 6.24 23.00 4.58
C VAL A 231 7.65 23.24 5.13
N GLU A 232 8.14 24.48 5.07
CA GLU A 232 9.46 24.85 5.61
C GLU A 232 9.57 24.54 7.11
N LYS A 233 8.54 24.88 7.90
CA LYS A 233 8.52 24.60 9.34
C LYS A 233 8.46 23.10 9.65
N ILE A 234 7.70 22.32 8.86
CA ILE A 234 7.65 20.85 8.99
C ILE A 234 9.03 20.25 8.71
N ASP A 235 9.65 20.61 7.58
CA ASP A 235 10.97 20.09 7.20
C ASP A 235 12.05 20.51 8.21
N ALA A 236 11.96 21.74 8.74
CA ALA A 236 12.88 22.22 9.77
C ALA A 236 12.72 21.46 11.09
N ALA A 237 11.49 21.09 11.49
CA ALA A 237 11.24 20.28 12.67
C ALA A 237 11.82 18.87 12.54
N VAL A 238 11.70 18.24 11.36
CA VAL A 238 12.34 16.95 11.08
C VAL A 238 13.86 17.07 11.12
N LYS A 239 14.41 18.09 10.47
CA LYS A 239 15.87 18.31 10.43
C LYS A 239 16.48 18.56 11.81
N ARG A 240 15.74 19.18 12.73
CA ARG A 240 16.17 19.38 14.13
C ARG A 240 15.98 18.13 15.00
N GLY A 241 15.27 17.11 14.52
CA GLY A 241 14.92 15.91 15.31
C GLY A 241 13.70 16.11 16.21
N ASP A 242 13.01 17.26 16.11
CA ASP A 242 11.82 17.57 16.90
C ASP A 242 10.62 16.72 16.46
N ALA A 243 10.58 16.33 15.18
CA ALA A 243 9.53 15.49 14.59
C ALA A 243 10.14 14.33 13.78
N SER A 244 9.46 13.18 13.76
CA SER A 244 9.82 12.07 12.88
C SER A 244 9.26 12.31 11.47
N GLU A 245 9.76 11.58 10.47
CA GLU A 245 9.22 11.64 9.10
C GLU A 245 7.74 11.22 9.05
N GLU A 246 7.32 10.30 9.92
CA GLU A 246 5.93 9.89 10.02
C GLU A 246 5.03 11.01 10.55
N GLN A 247 5.44 11.69 11.62
CA GLN A 247 4.70 12.85 12.15
C GLN A 247 4.64 13.98 11.13
N ALA A 248 5.75 14.26 10.42
CA ALA A 248 5.77 15.25 9.36
C ALA A 248 4.75 14.91 8.25
N ARG A 249 4.63 13.63 7.87
CA ARG A 249 3.61 13.17 6.91
C ARG A 249 2.20 13.37 7.47
N THR A 250 1.94 13.05 8.73
CA THR A 250 0.65 13.25 9.39
C THR A 250 0.24 14.73 9.44
N VAL A 251 1.16 15.61 9.83
CA VAL A 251 0.91 17.06 9.89
C VAL A 251 0.72 17.65 8.49
N LEU A 252 1.51 17.22 7.51
CA LEU A 252 1.34 17.63 6.11
C LEU A 252 -0.02 17.17 5.55
N ALA A 253 -0.49 15.97 5.91
CA ALA A 253 -1.81 15.50 5.52
C ALA A 253 -2.95 16.39 6.07
N ARG A 254 -2.83 16.86 7.32
CA ARG A 254 -3.79 17.83 7.88
C ARG A 254 -3.73 19.18 7.15
N ALA A 255 -2.53 19.67 6.85
CA ALA A 255 -2.35 20.91 6.07
C ALA A 255 -2.98 20.80 4.66
N ARG A 256 -2.83 19.65 4.00
CA ARG A 256 -3.51 19.36 2.71
C ARG A 256 -5.03 19.34 2.86
N GLY A 257 -5.55 18.75 3.94
CA GLY A 257 -6.98 18.77 4.26
C GLY A 257 -7.53 20.20 4.35
N ALA A 258 -6.79 21.11 5.00
CA ALA A 258 -7.14 22.52 5.09
C ALA A 258 -6.97 23.28 3.75
N ALA A 259 -5.96 22.93 2.95
CA ALA A 259 -5.69 23.57 1.66
C ALA A 259 -6.72 23.19 0.59
N THR A 260 -7.18 21.94 0.58
CA THR A 260 -8.06 21.38 -0.46
C THR A 260 -9.29 22.24 -0.78
N PRO A 261 -10.16 22.61 0.18
CA PRO A 261 -11.34 23.41 -0.13
C PRO A 261 -10.97 24.80 -0.67
N ARG A 262 -9.92 25.43 -0.12
CA ARG A 262 -9.46 26.77 -0.53
C ARG A 262 -8.92 26.78 -1.95
N LEU A 263 -8.10 25.79 -2.30
CA LEU A 263 -7.55 25.65 -3.65
C LEU A 263 -8.62 25.25 -4.65
N THR A 264 -9.59 24.43 -4.25
CA THR A 264 -10.74 24.05 -5.09
C THR A 264 -11.60 25.28 -5.41
N GLU A 265 -11.87 26.11 -4.41
CA GLU A 265 -12.61 27.36 -4.58
C GLU A 265 -11.84 28.37 -5.45
N LEU A 266 -10.54 28.53 -5.21
CA LEU A 266 -9.66 29.40 -6.01
C LEU A 266 -9.67 28.97 -7.48
N ALA A 267 -9.48 27.68 -7.75
CA ALA A 267 -9.51 27.13 -9.10
C ALA A 267 -10.86 27.38 -9.77
N GLY A 268 -11.97 27.14 -9.06
CA GLY A 268 -13.33 27.36 -9.56
C GLY A 268 -13.62 28.82 -9.90
N LYS A 269 -13.19 29.78 -9.05
CA LYS A 269 -13.37 31.22 -9.30
C LYS A 269 -12.51 31.74 -10.45
N ALA A 270 -11.35 31.13 -10.68
CA ALA A 270 -10.43 31.55 -11.72
C ALA A 270 -10.86 31.13 -13.14
N VAL A 271 -11.73 30.12 -13.28
CA VAL A 271 -12.27 29.74 -14.59
C VAL A 271 -13.13 30.89 -15.13
N GLY A 272 -12.76 31.44 -16.29
CA GLY A 272 -13.41 32.63 -16.84
C GLY A 272 -12.76 33.96 -16.47
N ALA A 273 -11.81 33.96 -15.53
CA ALA A 273 -11.13 35.18 -15.07
C ALA A 273 -9.98 35.60 -16.01
N ARG A 274 -9.55 36.86 -15.92
CA ARG A 274 -8.45 37.42 -16.74
C ARG A 274 -7.08 36.92 -16.28
N ASP A 275 -6.94 36.63 -15.00
CA ASP A 275 -5.72 36.16 -14.34
C ASP A 275 -5.61 34.62 -14.27
N ALA A 276 -6.51 33.89 -14.95
CA ALA A 276 -6.59 32.44 -14.93
C ALA A 276 -5.26 31.72 -15.12
N ALA A 277 -4.40 32.19 -16.03
CA ALA A 277 -3.07 31.60 -16.27
C ALA A 277 -2.12 31.77 -15.08
N ALA A 278 -2.12 32.94 -14.45
CA ALA A 278 -1.32 33.19 -13.25
C ALA A 278 -1.85 32.37 -12.07
N THR A 279 -3.17 32.26 -11.91
CA THR A 279 -3.78 31.41 -10.89
C THR A 279 -3.47 29.93 -11.10
N LEU A 280 -3.48 29.45 -12.34
CA LEU A 280 -3.09 28.07 -12.66
C LEU A 280 -1.63 27.78 -12.29
N ALA A 281 -0.71 28.68 -12.61
CA ALA A 281 0.69 28.55 -12.23
C ALA A 281 0.88 28.53 -10.69
N LEU A 282 0.18 29.41 -9.96
CA LEU A 282 0.16 29.41 -8.50
C LEU A 282 -0.41 28.10 -7.93
N LEU A 283 -1.49 27.61 -8.52
CA LEU A 283 -2.14 26.36 -8.11
C LEU A 283 -1.20 25.17 -8.30
N ASP A 284 -0.54 25.07 -9.45
CA ASP A 284 0.42 24.00 -9.76
C ASP A 284 1.64 24.05 -8.84
N ALA A 285 2.18 25.25 -8.58
CA ALA A 285 3.27 25.45 -7.64
C ALA A 285 2.86 25.03 -6.21
N THR A 286 1.64 25.38 -5.78
CA THR A 286 1.13 25.00 -4.46
C THR A 286 0.89 23.49 -4.38
N ILE A 287 0.40 22.88 -5.46
CA ILE A 287 0.16 21.44 -5.52
C ILE A 287 1.49 20.67 -5.37
N ALA A 288 2.52 21.11 -6.09
CA ALA A 288 3.86 20.55 -6.01
C ALA A 288 4.48 20.76 -4.62
N LEU A 289 4.34 21.96 -4.06
CA LEU A 289 4.85 22.31 -2.73
C LEU A 289 4.24 21.45 -1.62
N LEU A 290 2.92 21.20 -1.68
CA LEU A 290 2.23 20.32 -0.74
C LEU A 290 2.47 18.83 -1.03
N ARG A 291 3.31 18.50 -2.02
CA ARG A 291 3.73 17.14 -2.37
C ARG A 291 2.56 16.20 -2.68
N TRP A 292 1.49 16.70 -3.30
CA TRP A 292 0.45 15.80 -3.80
C TRP A 292 0.99 15.00 -4.98
N GLU A 293 0.73 13.69 -4.96
CA GLU A 293 1.01 12.81 -6.09
C GLU A 293 -0.13 12.95 -7.10
N ALA A 294 0.24 13.18 -8.37
CA ALA A 294 -0.72 13.15 -9.46
C ALA A 294 -1.27 11.71 -9.55
N PRO A 295 -2.60 11.51 -9.62
CA PRO A 295 -3.14 10.17 -9.80
C PRO A 295 -2.57 9.59 -11.10
N ALA A 296 -1.89 8.45 -11.00
CA ALA A 296 -1.46 7.72 -12.19
C ALA A 296 -2.72 7.34 -12.99
N PRO A 297 -2.74 7.58 -14.32
CA PRO A 297 -3.97 7.44 -15.11
C PRO A 297 -4.49 6.01 -15.24
N GLU A 298 -3.79 4.98 -14.76
CA GLU A 298 -4.11 3.57 -15.06
C GLU A 298 -3.99 2.57 -13.89
N THR A 299 -3.69 3.00 -12.66
CA THR A 299 -3.70 2.07 -11.51
C THR A 299 -4.98 2.23 -10.70
N ALA A 300 -5.75 1.14 -10.58
CA ALA A 300 -6.87 1.02 -9.65
C ALA A 300 -6.40 0.88 -8.19
N ASP A 301 -5.26 1.47 -7.86
CA ASP A 301 -4.79 1.56 -6.48
C ASP A 301 -5.66 2.59 -5.76
N LEU A 302 -6.13 2.25 -4.56
CA LEU A 302 -6.79 3.22 -3.70
C LEU A 302 -5.85 4.42 -3.57
N PRO A 303 -6.34 5.66 -3.80
CA PRO A 303 -5.50 6.83 -3.70
C PRO A 303 -4.81 6.82 -2.33
N GLY A 304 -3.48 6.76 -2.34
CA GLY A 304 -2.69 6.93 -1.12
C GLY A 304 -3.03 8.27 -0.47
N SER A 305 -2.71 8.44 0.82
CA SER A 305 -2.98 9.69 1.57
C SER A 305 -2.35 10.96 0.96
N ASN A 306 -1.53 10.82 -0.09
CA ASN A 306 -0.90 11.89 -0.87
C ASN A 306 -1.59 12.19 -2.21
N ALA A 307 -2.63 11.47 -2.63
CA ALA A 307 -3.26 11.69 -3.93
C ALA A 307 -3.95 13.06 -4.01
N LEU A 308 -3.87 13.71 -5.17
CA LEU A 308 -4.60 14.95 -5.42
C LEU A 308 -6.13 14.70 -5.34
N PRO A 309 -6.87 15.41 -4.46
CA PRO A 309 -8.31 15.20 -4.33
C PRO A 309 -9.05 15.41 -5.65
N GLU A 310 -9.99 14.51 -5.98
CA GLU A 310 -10.68 14.50 -7.28
C GLU A 310 -11.36 15.83 -7.62
N ALA A 311 -12.01 16.46 -6.63
CA ALA A 311 -12.66 17.75 -6.81
C ALA A 311 -11.66 18.85 -7.23
N LEU A 312 -10.50 18.91 -6.58
CA LEU A 312 -9.43 19.85 -6.93
C LEU A 312 -8.84 19.52 -8.31
N ALA A 313 -8.59 18.25 -8.59
CA ALA A 313 -8.08 17.79 -9.89
C ALA A 313 -9.02 18.17 -11.05
N ARG A 314 -10.33 18.02 -10.89
CA ARG A 314 -11.34 18.41 -11.88
C ARG A 314 -11.36 19.93 -12.11
N LYS A 315 -11.38 20.74 -11.05
CA LYS A 315 -11.37 22.21 -11.16
C LYS A 315 -10.06 22.73 -11.77
N ARG A 316 -8.91 22.17 -11.38
CA ARG A 316 -7.61 22.46 -12.00
C ARG A 316 -7.63 22.14 -13.48
N SER A 317 -8.12 20.98 -13.88
CA SER A 317 -8.20 20.57 -15.29
C SER A 317 -9.10 21.49 -16.10
N ALA A 318 -10.24 21.91 -15.55
CA ALA A 318 -11.12 22.89 -16.17
C ALA A 318 -10.45 24.27 -16.33
N LEU A 319 -9.70 24.72 -15.32
CA LEU A 319 -8.91 25.95 -15.39
C LEU A 319 -7.82 25.87 -16.47
N ALA A 320 -7.10 24.75 -16.54
CA ALA A 320 -6.10 24.52 -17.59
C ALA A 320 -6.73 24.50 -18.99
N ALA A 321 -7.87 23.84 -19.15
CA ALA A 321 -8.62 23.85 -20.41
C ALA A 321 -9.10 25.26 -20.79
N TRP A 322 -9.50 26.09 -19.82
CA TRP A 322 -9.84 27.48 -20.05
C TRP A 322 -8.64 28.32 -20.52
N VAL A 323 -7.50 28.18 -19.84
CA VAL A 323 -6.25 28.89 -20.20
C VAL A 323 -5.84 28.53 -21.63
N GLU A 324 -5.85 27.24 -21.97
CA GLU A 324 -5.54 26.77 -23.31
C GLU A 324 -6.55 27.29 -24.34
N ALA A 325 -7.85 27.21 -24.04
CA ALA A 325 -8.89 27.75 -24.92
C ALA A 325 -8.70 29.24 -25.24
N MET A 326 -8.23 30.04 -24.27
CA MET A 326 -7.90 31.45 -24.48
C MET A 326 -6.64 31.61 -25.33
N GLN A 327 -5.61 30.81 -25.09
CA GLN A 327 -4.35 30.80 -25.83
C GLN A 327 -4.58 30.50 -27.33
N VAL A 328 -5.40 29.48 -27.64
CA VAL A 328 -5.73 29.10 -29.02
C VAL A 328 -6.86 29.90 -29.64
N ARG A 329 -7.36 30.93 -28.93
CA ARG A 329 -8.45 31.81 -29.37
C ARG A 329 -9.71 31.03 -29.77
N MET A 330 -10.08 30.06 -28.94
CA MET A 330 -11.28 29.26 -29.11
C MET A 330 -12.54 30.14 -29.13
N LYS A 331 -13.43 29.89 -30.07
CA LYS A 331 -14.78 30.46 -30.07
C LYS A 331 -15.70 29.54 -29.27
N PRO A 332 -16.25 29.99 -28.12
CA PRO A 332 -17.15 29.17 -27.34
C PRO A 332 -18.49 28.99 -28.06
N MET A 333 -19.09 27.81 -27.92
CA MET A 333 -20.42 27.56 -28.48
C MET A 333 -21.50 28.17 -27.58
N LYS A 334 -22.50 28.82 -28.17
CA LYS A 334 -23.67 29.32 -27.43
C LYS A 334 -24.52 28.18 -26.86
N LYS A 335 -24.58 27.06 -27.58
CA LYS A 335 -25.20 25.81 -27.16
C LYS A 335 -24.29 24.67 -27.62
N PRO A 336 -24.02 23.66 -26.78
CA PRO A 336 -23.26 22.49 -27.18
C PRO A 336 -23.87 21.82 -28.41
N GLU A 337 -23.06 21.60 -29.45
CA GLU A 337 -23.51 20.94 -30.69
C GLU A 337 -23.09 19.47 -30.66
N LYS A 338 -24.05 18.55 -30.80
CA LYS A 338 -23.76 17.11 -30.91
C LYS A 338 -23.17 16.81 -32.29
N ARG A 339 -22.06 16.08 -32.29
CA ARG A 339 -21.34 15.59 -33.47
C ARG A 339 -20.94 14.13 -33.30
N TRP A 340 -20.55 13.48 -34.39
CA TRP A 340 -20.09 12.10 -34.41
C TRP A 340 -18.69 12.02 -35.02
N SER A 341 -17.82 11.20 -34.43
CA SER A 341 -16.47 10.98 -34.96
C SER A 341 -16.49 10.27 -36.32
N HIS A 342 -15.77 10.79 -37.30
CA HIS A 342 -15.57 10.17 -38.60
C HIS A 342 -14.24 9.39 -38.61
N GLY A 343 -14.34 8.07 -38.50
CA GLY A 343 -13.19 7.21 -38.21
C GLY A 343 -12.75 7.29 -36.75
N THR A 344 -11.63 6.64 -36.45
CA THR A 344 -10.96 6.75 -35.15
C THR A 344 -10.28 8.10 -35.05
N ILE A 345 -10.51 8.83 -33.96
CA ILE A 345 -9.97 10.18 -33.77
C ILE A 345 -9.08 10.20 -32.54
N ALA A 346 -7.82 10.57 -32.71
CA ALA A 346 -6.94 10.89 -31.60
C ALA A 346 -7.37 12.23 -30.96
N VAL A 347 -7.49 12.26 -29.64
CA VAL A 347 -7.92 13.43 -28.86
C VAL A 347 -6.77 13.93 -28.00
N ALA A 348 -6.33 15.15 -28.27
CA ALA A 348 -5.29 15.81 -27.49
C ALA A 348 -5.84 16.25 -26.11
N PRO A 349 -5.01 16.34 -25.06
CA PRO A 349 -5.45 16.72 -23.71
C PRO A 349 -6.16 18.08 -23.70
N ALA A 350 -7.19 18.26 -22.86
CA ALA A 350 -7.93 19.53 -22.81
C ALA A 350 -7.05 20.75 -22.46
N SER A 351 -5.98 20.53 -21.71
CA SER A 351 -5.00 21.54 -21.28
C SER A 351 -3.93 21.88 -22.31
N ASP A 352 -3.82 21.12 -23.40
CA ASP A 352 -2.82 21.33 -24.45
C ASP A 352 -3.38 20.82 -25.77
N SER A 353 -3.80 21.74 -26.62
CA SER A 353 -4.45 21.39 -27.88
C SER A 353 -3.49 20.74 -28.88
N ASP A 354 -2.17 20.96 -28.76
CA ASP A 354 -1.13 20.37 -29.61
C ASP A 354 -0.40 19.20 -28.93
N GLY A 355 -0.79 18.87 -27.70
CA GLY A 355 -0.19 17.80 -26.90
C GLY A 355 -0.44 16.40 -27.44
N GLU A 356 0.38 15.45 -26.96
CA GLU A 356 0.29 14.04 -27.36
C GLU A 356 -1.07 13.44 -26.97
N PRO A 357 -1.81 12.81 -27.91
CA PRO A 357 -3.10 12.21 -27.62
C PRO A 357 -2.99 11.05 -26.63
N LYS A 358 -3.63 11.18 -25.46
CA LYS A 358 -3.74 10.08 -24.47
C LYS A 358 -5.00 9.23 -24.67
N ARG A 359 -5.89 9.65 -25.56
CA ARG A 359 -7.19 9.03 -25.78
C ARG A 359 -7.52 9.00 -27.26
N SER A 360 -8.23 7.97 -27.68
CA SER A 360 -8.87 7.90 -29.00
C SER A 360 -10.37 7.71 -28.89
N LEU A 361 -11.13 8.34 -29.79
CA LEU A 361 -12.56 8.13 -29.97
C LEU A 361 -12.75 7.07 -31.07
N PRO A 362 -13.47 5.98 -30.79
CA PRO A 362 -13.87 5.03 -31.83
C PRO A 362 -14.73 5.67 -32.93
N PRO A 363 -14.88 5.04 -34.11
CA PRO A 363 -15.77 5.53 -35.16
C PRO A 363 -17.21 5.71 -34.69
N SER A 364 -17.88 6.75 -35.20
CA SER A 364 -19.29 7.08 -34.91
C SER A 364 -19.62 7.28 -33.42
N THR A 365 -18.63 7.67 -32.62
CA THR A 365 -18.80 8.05 -31.21
C THR A 365 -19.45 9.43 -31.11
N PRO A 366 -20.58 9.57 -30.39
CA PRO A 366 -21.20 10.86 -30.17
C PRO A 366 -20.37 11.72 -29.20
N VAL A 367 -20.17 12.98 -29.55
CA VAL A 367 -19.50 13.99 -28.72
C VAL A 367 -20.23 15.32 -28.81
N TRP A 368 -20.07 16.19 -27.81
CA TRP A 368 -20.60 17.55 -27.80
C TRP A 368 -19.46 18.56 -27.89
N ILE A 369 -19.57 19.50 -28.83
CA ILE A 369 -18.61 20.59 -29.00
C ILE A 369 -18.90 21.69 -27.98
N LEU A 370 -17.94 21.97 -27.10
CA LEU A 370 -17.99 23.07 -26.13
C LEU A 370 -17.52 24.39 -26.75
N GLY A 371 -16.53 24.31 -27.64
CA GLY A 371 -15.96 25.42 -28.37
C GLY A 371 -15.07 24.92 -29.51
N GLN A 372 -14.76 25.79 -30.46
CA GLN A 372 -13.97 25.42 -31.63
C GLN A 372 -13.01 26.51 -32.07
N THR A 373 -11.91 26.09 -32.67
CA THR A 373 -11.01 26.90 -33.48
C THR A 373 -11.33 26.66 -34.96
N LYS A 374 -10.42 27.02 -35.86
CA LYS A 374 -10.56 26.73 -37.30
C LYS A 374 -10.47 25.21 -37.58
N ASP A 375 -9.55 24.53 -36.89
CA ASP A 375 -9.15 23.16 -37.23
C ASP A 375 -9.44 22.15 -36.11
N ARG A 376 -9.70 22.61 -34.87
CA ARG A 376 -9.96 21.75 -33.70
C ARG A 376 -11.24 22.16 -32.97
N ALA A 377 -11.81 21.23 -32.22
CA ALA A 377 -12.94 21.42 -31.34
C ALA A 377 -12.63 20.84 -29.96
N LEU A 378 -12.93 21.60 -28.91
CA LEU A 378 -12.92 21.08 -27.55
C LEU A 378 -14.22 20.31 -27.33
N VAL A 379 -14.10 19.04 -26.97
CA VAL A 379 -15.24 18.10 -26.91
C VAL A 379 -15.42 17.49 -25.53
N THR A 380 -16.65 17.03 -25.28
CA THR A 380 -17.00 16.14 -24.17
C THR A 380 -17.83 14.96 -24.67
N ALA A 381 -17.75 13.82 -23.96
CA ALA A 381 -18.56 12.63 -24.22
C ALA A 381 -19.90 12.62 -23.47
N VAL A 382 -20.13 13.59 -22.58
CA VAL A 382 -21.36 13.72 -21.79
C VAL A 382 -22.11 14.95 -22.26
N GLU A 383 -23.43 14.85 -22.45
CA GLU A 383 -24.25 15.99 -22.81
C GLU A 383 -24.17 17.08 -21.73
N PRO A 384 -23.60 18.26 -22.01
CA PRO A 384 -23.33 19.25 -20.97
C PRO A 384 -24.56 20.09 -20.56
N ALA A 385 -25.78 19.61 -20.83
CA ALA A 385 -27.05 20.28 -20.54
C ALA A 385 -27.03 21.78 -20.93
N THR A 386 -27.79 22.61 -20.21
CA THR A 386 -27.75 24.08 -20.33
C THR A 386 -26.65 24.71 -19.47
N ALA A 387 -25.63 23.94 -19.07
CA ALA A 387 -24.59 24.42 -18.18
C ALA A 387 -23.80 25.56 -18.84
N ALA A 388 -23.39 26.54 -18.04
CA ALA A 388 -22.44 27.56 -18.48
C ALA A 388 -21.13 26.87 -18.92
N LEU A 389 -20.43 27.46 -19.89
CA LEU A 389 -19.17 26.91 -20.41
C LEU A 389 -18.18 26.58 -19.30
N THR A 390 -18.07 27.42 -18.28
CA THR A 390 -17.18 27.23 -17.12
C THR A 390 -17.44 25.92 -16.40
N ALA A 391 -18.70 25.50 -16.25
CA ALA A 391 -19.07 24.21 -15.67
C ALA A 391 -18.89 23.05 -16.66
N ALA A 392 -19.13 23.28 -17.95
CA ALA A 392 -18.96 22.26 -18.99
C ALA A 392 -17.48 21.86 -19.20
N LEU A 393 -16.52 22.75 -18.89
CA LEU A 393 -15.09 22.47 -18.97
C LEU A 393 -14.62 21.36 -18.03
N GLU A 394 -15.32 21.12 -16.91
CA GLU A 394 -15.02 19.99 -16.01
C GLU A 394 -15.32 18.63 -16.66
N LEU A 395 -16.15 18.61 -17.71
CA LEU A 395 -16.50 17.43 -18.48
C LEU A 395 -15.67 17.31 -19.77
N ALA A 396 -14.78 18.26 -20.06
CA ALA A 396 -14.00 18.26 -21.29
C ALA A 396 -13.07 17.05 -21.34
N ILE A 397 -13.16 16.26 -22.41
CA ILE A 397 -12.30 15.09 -22.61
C ILE A 397 -11.07 15.42 -23.44
N GLY A 398 -11.07 16.55 -24.17
CA GLY A 398 -9.92 17.03 -24.93
C GLY A 398 -10.26 17.67 -26.28
N TRP A 399 -9.22 17.94 -27.07
CA TRP A 399 -9.31 18.57 -28.40
C TRP A 399 -9.33 17.53 -29.51
N ALA A 400 -10.37 17.57 -30.34
CA ALA A 400 -10.54 16.72 -31.52
C ALA A 400 -10.42 17.54 -32.82
N PRO A 401 -9.89 16.97 -33.92
CA PRO A 401 -9.88 17.63 -35.23
C PRO A 401 -11.31 17.88 -35.73
N LEU A 402 -11.66 19.15 -35.95
CA LEU A 402 -13.00 19.57 -36.38
C LEU A 402 -13.43 18.93 -37.73
N PRO A 403 -12.55 18.77 -38.74
CA PRO A 403 -12.92 18.10 -40.00
C PRO A 403 -13.34 16.64 -39.84
N ARG A 404 -12.99 16.01 -38.71
CA ARG A 404 -13.36 14.62 -38.40
C ARG A 404 -14.66 14.54 -37.58
N LEU A 405 -15.37 15.64 -37.35
CA LEU A 405 -16.61 15.67 -36.58
C LEU A 405 -17.84 15.97 -37.46
N ALA A 406 -18.62 14.94 -37.74
CA ALA A 406 -19.81 15.01 -38.60
C ALA A 406 -21.10 15.36 -37.82
N ARG A 407 -22.08 15.93 -38.52
CA ARG A 407 -23.43 16.26 -37.98
C ARG A 407 -24.39 15.09 -37.92
N GLU A 408 -24.04 13.97 -38.51
CA GLU A 408 -24.85 12.76 -38.59
C GLU A 408 -23.99 11.57 -38.16
N PRO A 409 -24.58 10.47 -37.66
CA PRO A 409 -23.86 9.24 -37.39
C PRO A 409 -23.08 8.76 -38.62
N THR A 410 -21.81 8.40 -38.40
CA THR A 410 -20.84 8.08 -39.46
C THR A 410 -20.58 6.57 -39.57
N ALA A 411 -21.31 5.74 -38.83
CA ALA A 411 -21.07 4.30 -38.74
C ALA A 411 -21.12 3.60 -40.11
N ASP A 412 -21.91 4.13 -41.04
CA ASP A 412 -22.09 3.59 -42.39
C ASP A 412 -21.34 4.39 -43.45
N TRP A 413 -20.52 5.36 -43.03
CA TRP A 413 -19.70 6.16 -43.94
C TRP A 413 -18.42 5.41 -44.27
N LEU A 414 -17.80 5.77 -45.38
CA LEU A 414 -16.45 5.32 -45.67
C LEU A 414 -15.48 5.98 -44.68
N PRO A 415 -14.60 5.21 -44.02
CA PRO A 415 -13.56 5.79 -43.18
C PRO A 415 -12.70 6.81 -43.96
N PRO A 416 -12.08 7.77 -43.27
CA PRO A 416 -11.12 8.68 -43.87
C PRO A 416 -9.94 7.95 -44.54
N ASN A 417 -9.27 8.59 -45.49
CA ASN A 417 -8.23 7.97 -46.32
C ASN A 417 -7.10 7.31 -45.53
N ASP A 418 -6.62 7.97 -44.47
CA ASP A 418 -5.60 7.47 -43.54
C ASP A 418 -6.02 6.21 -42.77
N GLN A 419 -7.30 5.84 -42.81
CA GLN A 419 -7.89 4.71 -42.10
C GLN A 419 -8.64 3.76 -43.05
N LEU A 420 -8.58 4.00 -44.35
CA LEU A 420 -9.33 3.24 -45.34
C LEU A 420 -8.62 1.94 -45.74
N LYS A 421 -7.29 1.85 -45.56
CA LYS A 421 -6.51 0.65 -45.88
C LYS A 421 -6.94 -0.54 -45.02
N GLY A 422 -7.21 -1.68 -45.66
CA GLY A 422 -7.74 -2.88 -45.01
C GLY A 422 -9.26 -2.90 -44.85
N GLU A 423 -9.95 -1.79 -45.10
CA GLU A 423 -11.41 -1.72 -45.00
C GLU A 423 -12.10 -2.42 -46.17
N ARG A 424 -13.25 -3.03 -45.88
CA ARG A 424 -14.11 -3.61 -46.90
C ARG A 424 -14.97 -2.51 -47.53
N VAL A 425 -15.04 -2.50 -48.86
CA VAL A 425 -15.76 -1.48 -49.63
C VAL A 425 -16.57 -2.12 -50.75
N TRP A 426 -17.65 -1.45 -51.14
CA TRP A 426 -18.34 -1.71 -52.40
C TRP A 426 -17.78 -0.79 -53.47
N GLY A 427 -17.44 -1.34 -54.65
CA GLY A 427 -16.94 -0.54 -55.76
C GLY A 427 -17.26 -1.14 -57.14
N PRO A 428 -17.06 -0.37 -58.22
CA PRO A 428 -17.17 -0.85 -59.59
C PRO A 428 -15.91 -1.67 -59.94
N LEU A 429 -15.81 -2.88 -59.38
CA LEU A 429 -14.60 -3.72 -59.47
C LEU A 429 -14.57 -4.61 -60.72
N ARG A 430 -15.62 -4.56 -61.54
CA ARG A 430 -15.73 -5.29 -62.79
C ARG A 430 -16.14 -4.33 -63.90
N GLU A 431 -15.40 -4.37 -65.00
CA GLU A 431 -15.69 -3.50 -66.14
C GLU A 431 -17.09 -3.76 -66.70
N LYS A 432 -17.78 -2.66 -67.06
CA LYS A 432 -19.07 -2.67 -67.78
C LYS A 432 -20.23 -3.34 -67.03
N GLN A 433 -20.13 -3.56 -65.72
CA GLN A 433 -21.26 -4.01 -64.91
C GLN A 433 -21.93 -2.86 -64.15
N PRO A 434 -23.27 -2.83 -64.06
CA PRO A 434 -24.01 -1.80 -63.34
C PRO A 434 -24.01 -2.03 -61.81
N THR A 435 -23.59 -3.21 -61.35
CA THR A 435 -23.56 -3.60 -59.94
C THR A 435 -22.20 -3.33 -59.31
N LEU A 436 -22.19 -3.12 -58.00
CA LEU A 436 -21.01 -3.00 -57.16
C LEU A 436 -20.65 -4.36 -56.57
N GLU A 437 -19.36 -4.63 -56.47
CA GLU A 437 -18.80 -5.84 -55.86
C GLU A 437 -18.06 -5.48 -54.57
N LEU A 438 -17.96 -6.43 -53.64
CA LEU A 438 -17.15 -6.28 -52.45
C LEU A 438 -15.66 -6.47 -52.76
N GLY A 439 -14.85 -5.60 -52.17
CA GLY A 439 -13.40 -5.71 -52.15
C GLY A 439 -12.82 -5.21 -50.83
N VAL A 440 -11.52 -5.40 -50.66
CA VAL A 440 -10.75 -4.87 -49.53
C VAL A 440 -9.74 -3.88 -50.08
N VAL A 441 -9.67 -2.71 -49.47
CA VAL A 441 -8.72 -1.66 -49.88
C VAL A 441 -7.31 -2.13 -49.55
N SER A 442 -6.45 -2.28 -50.56
CA SER A 442 -5.05 -2.64 -50.38
C SER A 442 -4.16 -1.41 -50.28
N ASP A 443 -4.49 -0.32 -50.96
CA ASP A 443 -3.72 0.92 -50.91
C ASP A 443 -4.52 2.20 -51.19
N VAL A 444 -4.00 3.34 -50.72
CA VAL A 444 -4.68 4.65 -50.76
C VAL A 444 -3.70 5.75 -51.14
N GLU A 445 -3.88 6.34 -52.33
CA GLU A 445 -3.09 7.46 -52.85
C GLU A 445 -4.01 8.66 -53.12
N GLY A 446 -4.28 9.46 -52.08
CA GLY A 446 -5.17 10.61 -52.21
C GLY A 446 -6.60 10.19 -52.57
N ALA A 447 -7.08 10.54 -53.77
CA ALA A 447 -8.42 10.16 -54.24
C ALA A 447 -8.44 8.77 -54.94
N ASP A 448 -7.26 8.27 -55.31
CA ASP A 448 -7.08 7.00 -55.99
C ASP A 448 -6.95 5.87 -54.96
N ILE A 449 -7.82 4.89 -55.04
CA ILE A 449 -7.90 3.76 -54.10
C ILE A 449 -7.66 2.47 -54.87
N VAL A 450 -6.74 1.64 -54.38
CA VAL A 450 -6.55 0.29 -54.91
C VAL A 450 -7.38 -0.67 -54.08
N VAL A 451 -8.29 -1.38 -54.74
CA VAL A 451 -9.20 -2.34 -54.09
C VAL A 451 -8.93 -3.72 -54.65
N ARG A 452 -8.59 -4.65 -53.75
CA ARG A 452 -8.49 -6.07 -54.05
C ARG A 452 -9.89 -6.69 -54.00
N ARG A 453 -10.39 -7.14 -55.15
CA ARG A 453 -11.71 -7.75 -55.26
C ARG A 453 -11.77 -9.09 -54.51
N LEU A 454 -12.85 -9.31 -53.75
CA LEU A 454 -13.00 -10.54 -52.95
C LEU A 454 -13.19 -11.82 -53.79
N ALA A 455 -13.62 -11.70 -55.05
CA ALA A 455 -13.93 -12.84 -55.90
C ALA A 455 -12.69 -13.59 -56.43
N ASP A 456 -11.61 -12.87 -56.70
CA ASP A 456 -10.43 -13.40 -57.41
C ASP A 456 -9.12 -12.69 -57.05
N ASP A 457 -9.12 -11.85 -56.01
CA ASP A 457 -7.96 -11.09 -55.53
C ASP A 457 -7.31 -10.16 -56.56
N VAL A 458 -8.00 -9.84 -57.66
CA VAL A 458 -7.53 -8.84 -58.63
C VAL A 458 -7.57 -7.46 -57.98
N GLU A 459 -6.50 -6.68 -58.16
CA GLU A 459 -6.42 -5.29 -57.73
C GLU A 459 -6.95 -4.34 -58.80
N ILE A 460 -7.89 -3.48 -58.42
CA ILE A 460 -8.51 -2.50 -59.31
C ILE A 460 -8.35 -1.11 -58.71
N LYS A 461 -7.85 -0.18 -59.52
CA LYS A 461 -7.75 1.23 -59.17
C LYS A 461 -9.09 1.93 -59.40
N VAL A 462 -9.67 2.50 -58.36
CA VAL A 462 -10.97 3.18 -58.38
C VAL A 462 -10.89 4.51 -57.64
N GLN A 463 -11.78 5.45 -57.97
CA GLN A 463 -11.86 6.73 -57.28
C GLN A 463 -12.64 6.58 -55.96
N ARG A 464 -12.21 7.24 -54.87
CA ARG A 464 -12.91 7.23 -53.57
C ARG A 464 -14.41 7.52 -53.70
N LYS A 465 -14.81 8.48 -54.55
CA LYS A 465 -16.21 8.86 -54.78
C LYS A 465 -17.09 7.72 -55.35
N GLN A 466 -16.48 6.73 -55.99
CA GLN A 466 -17.15 5.56 -56.55
C GLN A 466 -17.35 4.46 -55.50
N LEU A 467 -16.67 4.54 -54.36
CA LEU A 467 -16.76 3.56 -53.29
C LEU A 467 -17.96 3.83 -52.38
N ARG A 468 -18.44 2.77 -51.71
CA ARG A 468 -19.36 2.83 -50.57
C ARG A 468 -18.84 1.94 -49.44
N SER A 469 -19.26 2.22 -48.21
CA SER A 469 -18.88 1.42 -47.04
C SER A 469 -19.31 -0.04 -47.23
N GLY A 470 -18.37 -0.98 -47.11
CA GLY A 470 -18.63 -2.41 -47.16
C GLY A 470 -19.06 -2.99 -45.81
N ARG A 471 -19.50 -2.14 -44.86
CA ARG A 471 -20.10 -2.60 -43.61
C ARG A 471 -21.41 -3.34 -43.91
N LEU A 472 -21.53 -4.56 -43.40
CA LEU A 472 -22.69 -5.45 -43.62
C LEU A 472 -23.44 -5.62 -42.31
N ALA A 473 -24.14 -4.58 -41.87
CA ALA A 473 -24.97 -4.65 -40.67
C ALA A 473 -26.29 -5.40 -40.95
N PRO A 474 -26.91 -6.04 -39.94
CA PRO A 474 -28.25 -6.57 -40.07
C PRO A 474 -29.22 -5.52 -40.63
N GLY A 475 -30.05 -5.91 -41.61
CA GLY A 475 -30.95 -5.01 -42.34
C GLY A 475 -30.36 -4.38 -43.61
N THR A 476 -29.08 -4.59 -43.92
CA THR A 476 -28.47 -4.08 -45.16
C THR A 476 -29.08 -4.76 -46.38
N LYS A 477 -29.57 -3.98 -47.35
CA LYS A 477 -30.10 -4.51 -48.62
C LYS A 477 -28.96 -4.81 -49.60
N VAL A 478 -28.97 -6.01 -50.15
CA VAL A 478 -27.99 -6.51 -51.12
C VAL A 478 -28.71 -7.25 -52.25
N LEU A 479 -27.96 -7.58 -53.29
CA LEU A 479 -28.38 -8.48 -54.36
C LEU A 479 -27.60 -9.78 -54.19
N ALA A 480 -28.30 -10.91 -54.21
CA ALA A 480 -27.72 -12.23 -54.00
C ALA A 480 -28.27 -13.23 -55.01
N LEU A 481 -27.66 -14.42 -55.08
CA LEU A 481 -28.31 -15.56 -55.71
C LEU A 481 -29.42 -16.02 -54.77
N CYS A 482 -30.68 -15.98 -55.15
CA CYS A 482 -31.77 -16.56 -54.36
C CYS A 482 -32.41 -17.69 -55.17
N LYS A 483 -33.50 -17.42 -55.90
CA LYS A 483 -33.98 -18.35 -56.95
C LYS A 483 -33.27 -18.10 -58.28
N SER A 484 -32.95 -16.84 -58.54
CA SER A 484 -32.12 -16.37 -59.65
C SER A 484 -31.01 -15.43 -59.15
N GLU A 485 -30.04 -15.14 -60.01
CA GLU A 485 -28.94 -14.23 -59.71
C GLU A 485 -29.43 -12.79 -59.56
N ASN A 486 -28.82 -12.04 -58.63
CA ASN A 486 -29.10 -10.63 -58.37
C ASN A 486 -30.53 -10.34 -57.88
N GLU A 487 -31.14 -11.26 -57.14
CA GLU A 487 -32.41 -11.03 -56.45
C GLU A 487 -32.19 -10.20 -55.16
N PRO A 488 -33.14 -9.31 -54.80
CA PRO A 488 -33.07 -8.57 -53.54
C PRO A 488 -33.03 -9.48 -52.32
N ALA A 489 -32.09 -9.21 -51.43
CA ALA A 489 -31.95 -9.91 -50.16
C ALA A 489 -31.54 -8.94 -49.04
N THR A 490 -31.75 -9.34 -47.80
CA THR A 490 -31.37 -8.56 -46.61
C THR A 490 -30.35 -9.33 -45.79
N ILE A 491 -29.27 -8.68 -45.38
CA ILE A 491 -28.30 -9.25 -44.45
C ILE A 491 -28.99 -9.46 -43.10
N VAL A 492 -29.03 -10.69 -42.61
CA VAL A 492 -29.53 -11.04 -41.27
C VAL A 492 -28.39 -11.01 -40.27
N ASP A 493 -27.24 -11.57 -40.66
CA ASP A 493 -26.06 -11.68 -39.81
C ASP A 493 -24.80 -11.95 -40.65
N VAL A 494 -23.63 -11.62 -40.12
CA VAL A 494 -22.33 -11.94 -40.73
C VAL A 494 -21.47 -12.64 -39.68
N PRO A 495 -21.29 -13.97 -39.80
CA PRO A 495 -20.49 -14.73 -38.85
C PRO A 495 -19.04 -14.19 -38.72
N PRO A 496 -18.39 -14.36 -37.55
CA PRO A 496 -17.03 -13.84 -37.30
C PRO A 496 -15.97 -14.35 -38.27
N ALA A 497 -16.20 -15.53 -38.88
CA ALA A 497 -15.32 -16.11 -39.90
C ALA A 497 -15.28 -15.29 -41.21
N GLY A 498 -16.19 -14.33 -41.40
CA GLY A 498 -16.07 -13.21 -42.34
C GLY A 498 -16.09 -13.54 -43.84
N ARG A 499 -16.35 -14.80 -44.24
CA ARG A 499 -16.35 -15.24 -45.65
C ARG A 499 -17.75 -15.41 -46.25
N VAL A 500 -18.76 -15.57 -45.40
CA VAL A 500 -20.18 -15.71 -45.79
C VAL A 500 -21.03 -14.72 -45.00
N ALA A 501 -22.18 -14.34 -45.54
CA ALA A 501 -23.24 -13.64 -44.82
C ALA A 501 -24.50 -14.51 -44.80
N ARG A 502 -25.22 -14.50 -43.69
CA ARG A 502 -26.59 -15.04 -43.65
C ARG A 502 -27.52 -13.98 -44.21
N ILE A 503 -28.23 -14.32 -45.27
CA ILE A 503 -29.18 -13.45 -45.96
C ILE A 503 -30.60 -14.00 -45.86
N GLU A 504 -31.57 -13.12 -45.95
CA GLU A 504 -32.98 -13.42 -46.13
C GLU A 504 -33.43 -12.94 -47.52
N CYS A 505 -33.85 -13.89 -48.35
CA CYS A 505 -34.38 -13.64 -49.69
C CYS A 505 -35.84 -13.18 -49.61
N GLU A 506 -36.32 -12.53 -50.68
CA GLU A 506 -37.73 -12.16 -50.84
C GLU A 506 -38.64 -13.41 -50.73
N GLY A 507 -39.54 -13.42 -49.75
CA GLY A 507 -40.34 -14.60 -49.37
C GLY A 507 -39.91 -15.30 -48.06
N GLY A 508 -38.91 -14.77 -47.35
CA GLY A 508 -38.56 -15.17 -45.97
C GLY A 508 -37.60 -16.35 -45.86
N ALA A 509 -37.08 -16.85 -46.99
CA ALA A 509 -36.10 -17.94 -46.99
C ALA A 509 -34.73 -17.41 -46.56
N GLN A 510 -34.16 -17.96 -45.49
CA GLN A 510 -32.82 -17.63 -45.03
C GLN A 510 -31.79 -18.64 -45.53
N LYS A 511 -30.62 -18.15 -45.95
CA LYS A 511 -29.48 -19.00 -46.35
C LYS A 511 -28.15 -18.30 -46.15
N GLU A 512 -27.07 -19.06 -46.24
CA GLU A 512 -25.71 -18.52 -46.28
C GLU A 512 -25.28 -18.23 -47.71
N GLU A 513 -24.64 -17.08 -47.91
CA GLU A 513 -24.17 -16.63 -49.22
C GLU A 513 -22.72 -16.13 -49.09
N PRO A 514 -21.79 -16.54 -49.96
CA PRO A 514 -20.43 -16.02 -49.98
C PRO A 514 -20.38 -14.51 -50.16
N LEU A 515 -19.51 -13.81 -49.41
CA LEU A 515 -19.37 -12.36 -49.59
C LEU A 515 -18.94 -11.98 -51.01
N ALA A 516 -18.16 -12.84 -51.66
CA ALA A 516 -17.71 -12.65 -53.03
C ALA A 516 -18.83 -12.72 -54.09
N SER A 517 -19.96 -13.39 -53.81
CA SER A 517 -21.10 -13.47 -54.72
C SER A 517 -22.13 -12.36 -54.48
N LEU A 518 -22.08 -11.68 -53.32
CA LEU A 518 -22.94 -10.53 -53.07
C LEU A 518 -22.68 -9.39 -54.05
N ARG A 519 -23.75 -8.76 -54.48
CA ARG A 519 -23.75 -7.57 -55.34
C ARG A 519 -24.56 -6.47 -54.67
N SER A 520 -24.34 -5.23 -55.09
CA SER A 520 -25.20 -4.14 -54.66
C SER A 520 -25.35 -3.10 -55.76
N ARG A 521 -26.23 -2.12 -55.55
CA ARG A 521 -26.36 -0.95 -56.41
C ARG A 521 -26.19 0.31 -55.57
N PRO A 522 -25.71 1.43 -56.16
CA PRO A 522 -25.52 2.68 -55.43
C PRO A 522 -26.77 3.20 -54.70
N ASP A 523 -27.98 2.90 -55.19
CA ASP A 523 -29.27 3.29 -54.59
C ASP A 523 -29.68 2.43 -53.39
N LEU A 524 -29.11 1.22 -53.25
CA LEU A 524 -29.39 0.29 -52.16
C LEU A 524 -28.47 0.51 -50.95
N LEU A 525 -27.37 1.23 -51.15
CA LEU A 525 -26.36 1.49 -50.11
C LEU A 525 -26.53 2.89 -49.52
N PRO A 526 -26.10 3.09 -48.25
CA PRO A 526 -26.00 4.43 -47.67
C PRO A 526 -25.19 5.37 -48.57
N ARG A 527 -25.62 6.63 -48.68
CA ARG A 527 -24.93 7.62 -49.50
C ARG A 527 -23.48 7.78 -49.01
N SER A 528 -22.53 7.78 -49.94
CA SER A 528 -21.16 8.21 -49.64
C SER A 528 -21.17 9.69 -49.26
N ARG A 529 -20.65 10.03 -48.08
CA ARG A 529 -20.10 11.36 -47.83
C ARG A 529 -18.60 11.26 -47.65
#